data_AF-A0A0C3ETN2-F1
#
_entry.id   AF-A0A0C3ETN2-F1
#
_cell.length_a   1.000
_cell.length_b   1.000
_cell.length_c   1.000
_cell.angle_alpha   90.00
_cell.angle_beta   90.00
_cell.angle_gamma   90.00
#
_symmetry.space_group_name_H-M   'P 1'
#
loop_
_entity.id
_entity.type
_entity.pdbx_description
1 polymer ?
#
loop_
_entity_poly.entity_id
_entity_poly.type
_entity_poly.pdbx_seq_one_letter_code
_entity_poly.pdbx_strand_id
1 'polypeptide(L)'
;YRDEYLDKCMSLEGQGHFAKKCAGCRALFPVYRCRDCTHGALWCQKCLPVRHHKAPLHNVQMWNGLFFQRSTLKVLGLRVQLGHSPSQYCLTREPACKNFVVIHTNGIHLINVNYCHCNSLPHCTQLLRTAWWPATLIEPKTCVMMEVLHHFQFLNLQGKLTSFSFYHLLEYKTDNTGRDKLPNHLASFMLMVHQFQHVKMLKRGGRAYDPGGAMKTAPRSLAIPCCACPIPNINLPARWENVPPVRVWLYMLILTMDANFHLRSKLCDTLNKIHLSLGWSYFVNNGPYSNFIKDYVDQEEIGTCVSFQALLNMLTKKSKGLCATGMAAVSCARHQMFHAQGMGNLQKGECQCNMDYLFTSSLTGAGIWMLTISYDVACQ
;
A
#
# COMPACT_ATOMS: atom_id res chain seq x y z
N TYR A 1 5.10 26.03 -35.99
CA TYR A 1 5.15 24.71 -35.34
C TYR A 1 3.85 24.28 -34.65
N ARG A 2 3.04 25.16 -34.03
CA ARG A 2 1.79 24.72 -33.33
C ARG A 2 0.88 23.84 -34.21
N ASP A 3 0.61 24.27 -35.44
CA ASP A 3 -0.24 23.54 -36.39
C ASP A 3 0.37 22.17 -36.75
N GLU A 4 1.68 22.11 -36.95
CA GLU A 4 2.39 20.85 -37.20
C GLU A 4 2.26 19.87 -36.03
N TYR A 5 2.43 20.33 -34.78
CA TYR A 5 2.21 19.49 -33.60
C TYR A 5 0.76 19.01 -33.52
N LEU A 6 -0.21 19.88 -33.79
CA LEU A 6 -1.63 19.50 -33.80
C LEU A 6 -1.91 18.45 -34.89
N ASP A 7 -1.43 18.65 -36.11
CA ASP A 7 -1.59 17.70 -37.23
C ASP A 7 -0.97 16.34 -36.89
N LYS A 8 0.22 16.32 -36.28
CA LYS A 8 0.84 15.06 -35.83
C LYS A 8 0.04 14.41 -34.71
N CYS A 9 -0.47 15.15 -33.74
CA CYS A 9 -1.36 14.62 -32.69
C CYS A 9 -2.65 14.04 -33.28
N MET A 10 -3.32 14.75 -34.19
CA MET A 10 -4.54 14.29 -34.86
C MET A 10 -4.28 13.06 -35.74
N SER A 11 -3.10 12.95 -36.35
CA SER A 11 -2.70 11.75 -37.10
C SER A 11 -2.63 10.49 -36.23
N LEU A 12 -2.33 10.65 -34.93
CA LEU A 12 -2.36 9.57 -33.94
C LEU A 12 -3.79 9.23 -33.49
N GLU A 13 -4.75 10.15 -33.64
CA GLU A 13 -6.16 9.88 -33.35
C GLU A 13 -6.85 9.09 -34.47
N GLY A 14 -6.47 9.33 -35.73
CA GLY A 14 -6.97 8.62 -36.91
C GLY A 14 -6.20 7.33 -37.26
N GLN A 15 -6.51 6.75 -38.44
CA GLN A 15 -5.83 5.54 -38.94
C GLN A 15 -4.37 5.79 -39.36
N GLY A 16 -3.98 7.06 -39.48
CA GLY A 16 -2.64 7.50 -39.87
C GLY A 16 -2.18 6.89 -41.20
N HIS A 17 -0.86 6.73 -41.34
CA HIS A 17 -0.23 6.18 -42.55
C HIS A 17 -0.33 4.66 -42.67
N PHE A 18 -0.79 3.95 -41.63
CA PHE A 18 -0.75 2.48 -41.52
C PHE A 18 -2.08 1.79 -41.88
N ALA A 19 -2.97 2.49 -42.58
CA ALA A 19 -4.35 2.06 -42.87
C ALA A 19 -4.50 0.78 -43.71
N LYS A 20 -3.53 0.49 -44.60
CA LYS A 20 -3.78 -0.42 -45.74
C LYS A 20 -3.62 -1.91 -45.40
N LYS A 21 -2.67 -2.26 -44.54
CA LYS A 21 -2.24 -3.65 -44.33
C LYS A 21 -1.95 -3.92 -42.86
N CYS A 22 -2.39 -5.08 -42.38
CA CYS A 22 -2.07 -5.57 -41.05
C CYS A 22 -0.55 -5.64 -40.87
N ALA A 23 -0.04 -5.09 -39.78
CA ALA A 23 1.40 -5.10 -39.49
C ALA A 23 1.99 -6.50 -39.26
N GLY A 24 1.16 -7.50 -38.94
CA GLY A 24 1.59 -8.89 -38.78
C GLY A 24 1.51 -9.71 -40.08
N CYS A 25 0.29 -9.94 -40.57
CA CYS A 25 0.04 -10.85 -41.69
C CYS A 25 -0.19 -10.16 -43.04
N ARG A 26 -0.05 -8.82 -43.11
CA ARG A 26 -0.31 -8.00 -44.31
C ARG A 26 -1.72 -8.10 -44.91
N ALA A 27 -2.67 -8.73 -44.19
CA ALA A 27 -4.09 -8.74 -44.56
C ALA A 27 -4.62 -7.32 -44.77
N LEU A 28 -5.51 -7.17 -45.76
CA LEU A 28 -6.10 -5.88 -46.10
C LEU A 28 -7.07 -5.41 -45.01
N PHE A 29 -7.19 -4.09 -44.88
CA PHE A 29 -8.16 -3.42 -44.00
C PHE A 29 -8.13 -3.86 -42.53
N PRO A 30 -6.98 -3.79 -41.84
CA PRO A 30 -6.93 -3.99 -40.40
C PRO A 30 -7.69 -2.87 -39.67
N VAL A 31 -8.50 -3.22 -38.68
CA VAL A 31 -9.31 -2.25 -37.92
C VAL A 31 -8.88 -2.06 -36.47
N TYR A 32 -7.95 -2.88 -35.95
CA TYR A 32 -7.57 -2.79 -34.54
C TYR A 32 -6.22 -2.12 -34.34
N ARG A 33 -6.07 -1.33 -33.28
CA ARG A 33 -4.77 -0.83 -32.81
C ARG A 33 -4.62 -1.01 -31.31
N CYS A 34 -3.38 -1.03 -30.86
CA CYS A 34 -3.04 -0.88 -29.45
C CYS A 34 -2.62 0.56 -29.18
N ARG A 35 -3.16 1.17 -28.12
CA ARG A 35 -2.83 2.55 -27.69
C ARG A 35 -1.52 2.61 -26.91
N ASP A 36 -1.17 1.53 -26.22
CA ASP A 36 0.01 1.49 -25.35
C ASP A 36 1.29 1.08 -26.11
N CYS A 37 1.15 0.48 -27.30
CA CYS A 37 2.29 0.20 -28.17
C CYS A 37 2.69 1.44 -28.98
N THR A 38 4.00 1.57 -29.22
CA THR A 38 4.55 2.60 -30.09
C THR A 38 4.20 2.35 -31.56
N HIS A 39 4.23 3.42 -32.37
CA HIS A 39 4.05 3.43 -33.83
C HIS A 39 2.63 3.31 -34.38
N GLY A 40 1.60 3.08 -33.55
CA GLY A 40 0.19 3.22 -33.96
C GLY A 40 -0.27 2.28 -35.10
N ALA A 41 0.48 1.21 -35.39
CA ALA A 41 0.18 0.31 -36.49
C ALA A 41 -1.16 -0.43 -36.30
N LEU A 42 -1.86 -0.69 -37.41
CA LEU A 42 -3.11 -1.44 -37.40
C LEU A 42 -2.90 -2.94 -37.58
N TRP A 43 -3.78 -3.71 -36.94
CA TRP A 43 -3.75 -5.16 -36.85
C TRP A 43 -5.12 -5.74 -37.17
N CYS A 44 -5.14 -6.95 -37.71
CA CYS A 44 -6.35 -7.74 -37.82
C CYS A 44 -6.69 -8.41 -36.48
N GLN A 45 -7.92 -8.89 -36.36
CA GLN A 45 -8.42 -9.57 -35.15
C GLN A 45 -7.56 -10.77 -34.71
N LYS A 46 -6.94 -11.49 -35.67
CA LYS A 46 -6.12 -12.67 -35.37
C LYS A 46 -4.71 -12.32 -34.90
N CYS A 47 -4.08 -11.31 -35.50
CA CYS A 47 -2.69 -10.96 -35.18
C CYS A 47 -2.55 -10.16 -33.88
N LEU A 48 -3.54 -9.32 -33.53
CA LEU A 48 -3.43 -8.46 -32.36
C LEU A 48 -3.30 -9.24 -31.05
N PRO A 49 -4.13 -10.27 -30.76
CA PRO A 49 -3.98 -11.09 -29.55
C PRO A 49 -2.65 -11.85 -29.51
N VAL A 50 -2.18 -12.37 -30.65
CA VAL A 50 -0.91 -13.08 -30.74
C VAL A 50 0.26 -12.16 -30.34
N ARG A 51 0.27 -10.92 -30.85
CA ARG A 51 1.27 -9.92 -30.47
C ARG A 51 1.22 -9.57 -28.98
N HIS A 52 0.01 -9.44 -28.43
CA HIS A 52 -0.21 -9.00 -27.04
C HIS A 52 -0.26 -10.14 -26.03
N HIS A 53 0.11 -11.36 -26.41
CA HIS A 53 0.13 -12.49 -25.46
C HIS A 53 1.01 -12.20 -24.23
N LYS A 54 2.12 -11.47 -24.40
CA LYS A 54 3.02 -11.07 -23.29
C LYS A 54 2.62 -9.75 -22.63
N ALA A 55 1.64 -9.03 -23.20
CA ALA A 55 1.15 -7.74 -22.72
C ALA A 55 -0.39 -7.73 -22.74
N PRO A 56 -1.06 -8.61 -21.98
CA PRO A 56 -2.50 -8.85 -22.10
C PRO A 56 -3.39 -7.72 -21.57
N LEU A 57 -2.79 -6.71 -20.92
CA LEU A 57 -3.46 -5.58 -20.27
C LEU A 57 -3.25 -4.27 -21.04
N HIS A 58 -2.81 -4.35 -22.29
CA HIS A 58 -2.76 -3.17 -23.14
C HIS A 58 -4.16 -2.74 -23.58
N ASN A 59 -4.39 -1.43 -23.59
CA ASN A 59 -5.60 -0.82 -24.11
C ASN A 59 -5.62 -0.92 -25.64
N VAL A 60 -6.70 -1.48 -26.17
CA VAL A 60 -6.90 -1.64 -27.62
C VAL A 60 -8.16 -0.92 -28.07
N GLN A 61 -8.18 -0.53 -29.34
CA GLN A 61 -9.29 0.17 -29.97
C GLN A 61 -9.60 -0.46 -31.32
N MET A 62 -10.86 -0.33 -31.76
CA MET A 62 -11.34 -0.76 -33.06
C MET A 62 -11.83 0.45 -33.85
N TRP A 63 -11.45 0.54 -35.12
CA TRP A 63 -12.01 1.51 -36.05
C TRP A 63 -13.42 1.10 -36.44
N ASN A 64 -14.41 1.95 -36.20
CA ASN A 64 -15.81 1.68 -36.54
C ASN A 64 -16.27 2.32 -37.87
N GLY A 65 -15.36 2.94 -38.61
CA GLY A 65 -15.66 3.70 -39.82
C GLY A 65 -15.51 5.21 -39.62
N LEU A 66 -15.78 5.70 -38.41
CA LEU A 66 -15.75 7.14 -38.09
C LEU A 66 -14.62 7.48 -37.11
N PHE A 67 -14.45 6.68 -36.05
CA PHE A 67 -13.45 6.89 -35.02
C PHE A 67 -12.99 5.56 -34.39
N PHE A 68 -11.95 5.63 -33.58
CA PHE A 68 -11.51 4.50 -32.76
C PHE A 68 -12.36 4.36 -31.51
N GLN A 69 -13.23 3.36 -31.50
CA GLN A 69 -13.98 2.98 -30.30
C GLN A 69 -13.16 2.04 -29.42
N ARG A 70 -13.41 2.07 -28.12
CA ARG A 70 -12.76 1.18 -27.15
C ARG A 70 -13.08 -0.29 -27.47
N SER A 71 -12.07 -1.13 -27.36
CA SER A 71 -12.22 -2.59 -27.40
C SER A 71 -11.35 -3.22 -26.32
N THR A 72 -11.37 -4.54 -26.19
CA THR A 72 -10.53 -5.25 -25.22
C THR A 72 -9.92 -6.50 -25.86
N LEU A 73 -8.73 -6.87 -25.42
CA LEU A 73 -8.10 -8.13 -25.84
C LEU A 73 -8.96 -9.35 -25.45
N LYS A 74 -9.75 -9.25 -24.38
CA LYS A 74 -10.77 -10.23 -23.98
C LYS A 74 -11.80 -10.49 -25.08
N VAL A 75 -12.37 -9.43 -25.67
CA VAL A 75 -13.34 -9.53 -26.78
C VAL A 75 -12.70 -10.14 -28.03
N LEU A 76 -11.41 -9.88 -28.25
CA LEU A 76 -10.65 -10.48 -29.35
C LEU A 76 -10.21 -11.93 -29.07
N GLY A 77 -10.64 -12.51 -27.95
CA GLY A 77 -10.41 -13.91 -27.60
C GLY A 77 -9.10 -14.19 -26.85
N LEU A 78 -8.33 -13.16 -26.46
CA LEU A 78 -7.12 -13.37 -25.67
C LEU A 78 -7.48 -13.96 -24.30
N ARG A 79 -6.76 -15.01 -23.93
CA ARG A 79 -6.81 -15.64 -22.61
C ARG A 79 -5.41 -15.72 -22.03
N VAL A 80 -5.27 -15.35 -20.77
CA VAL A 80 -4.00 -15.47 -20.05
C VAL A 80 -3.94 -16.84 -19.40
N GLN A 81 -3.00 -17.67 -19.84
CA GLN A 81 -2.73 -18.97 -19.24
C GLN A 81 -1.76 -18.80 -18.07
N LEU A 82 -2.19 -19.15 -16.85
CA LEU A 82 -1.34 -19.18 -15.67
C LEU A 82 -0.62 -20.52 -15.54
N GLY A 83 0.47 -20.54 -14.77
CA GLY A 83 1.22 -21.75 -14.43
C GLY A 83 2.15 -22.31 -15.52
N HIS A 84 2.18 -21.71 -16.70
CA HIS A 84 3.04 -22.10 -17.82
C HIS A 84 3.78 -20.91 -18.42
N SER A 85 4.81 -21.19 -19.23
CA SER A 85 5.48 -20.14 -20.01
C SER A 85 4.51 -19.49 -21.00
N PRO A 86 4.73 -18.22 -21.38
CA PRO A 86 3.91 -17.56 -22.40
C PRO A 86 3.79 -18.42 -23.67
N SER A 87 2.58 -18.50 -24.21
CA SER A 87 2.22 -19.24 -25.44
C SER A 87 2.17 -20.76 -25.32
N GLN A 88 2.44 -21.33 -24.14
CA GLN A 88 2.15 -22.75 -23.88
C GLN A 88 0.68 -22.96 -23.53
N TYR A 89 0.13 -24.05 -24.04
CA TYR A 89 -1.25 -24.46 -23.77
C TYR A 89 -1.27 -25.50 -22.64
N CYS A 90 -2.16 -25.31 -21.66
CA CYS A 90 -2.39 -26.28 -20.60
C CYS A 90 -3.56 -27.19 -20.98
N LEU A 91 -3.34 -28.51 -21.00
CA LEU A 91 -4.38 -29.51 -21.27
C LEU A 91 -5.40 -29.58 -20.12
N THR A 92 -4.93 -29.45 -18.87
CA THR A 92 -5.75 -29.47 -17.64
C THR A 92 -6.07 -28.05 -17.17
N ARG A 93 -6.48 -27.19 -18.09
CA ARG A 93 -6.82 -25.79 -17.77
C ARG A 93 -8.22 -25.67 -17.16
N GLU A 94 -8.35 -24.77 -16.19
CA GLU A 94 -9.65 -24.35 -15.66
C GLU A 94 -9.87 -22.85 -15.96
N PRO A 95 -10.97 -22.45 -16.60
CA PRO A 95 -11.26 -21.04 -16.80
C PRO A 95 -11.63 -20.35 -15.49
N ALA A 96 -11.04 -19.18 -15.23
CA ALA A 96 -11.43 -18.32 -14.14
C ALA A 96 -12.84 -17.72 -14.35
N CYS A 97 -13.31 -16.92 -13.38
CA CYS A 97 -14.60 -16.25 -13.49
C CYS A 97 -14.70 -15.38 -14.76
N LYS A 98 -15.91 -15.29 -15.33
CA LYS A 98 -16.15 -14.58 -16.61
C LYS A 98 -15.73 -13.11 -16.57
N ASN A 99 -15.76 -12.46 -15.41
CA ASN A 99 -15.46 -11.04 -15.22
C ASN A 99 -14.24 -10.86 -14.31
N PHE A 100 -13.14 -11.54 -14.64
CA PHE A 100 -11.90 -11.40 -13.89
C PHE A 100 -11.29 -10.01 -14.11
N VAL A 101 -11.08 -9.28 -13.01
CA VAL A 101 -10.59 -7.90 -13.02
C VAL A 101 -9.10 -7.84 -12.69
N VAL A 102 -8.35 -7.12 -13.51
CA VAL A 102 -6.93 -6.80 -13.24
C VAL A 102 -6.74 -5.30 -13.24
N ILE A 103 -6.23 -4.78 -12.11
CA ILE A 103 -5.87 -3.38 -11.96
C ILE A 103 -4.44 -3.19 -12.45
N HIS A 104 -4.26 -2.34 -13.46
CA HIS A 104 -2.98 -2.02 -14.11
C HIS A 104 -2.71 -0.50 -14.09
N THR A 105 -1.48 -0.09 -14.39
CA THR A 105 -1.06 1.33 -14.37
C THR A 105 -1.75 2.17 -15.44
N ASN A 106 -2.23 1.54 -16.52
CA ASN A 106 -2.98 2.17 -17.61
C ASN A 106 -4.52 2.10 -17.45
N GLY A 107 -5.04 1.53 -16.36
CA GLY A 107 -6.47 1.39 -16.11
C GLY A 107 -6.87 0.03 -15.54
N ILE A 108 -8.18 -0.21 -15.48
CA ILE A 108 -8.82 -1.42 -14.94
C ILE A 108 -9.32 -2.27 -16.10
N HIS A 109 -8.90 -3.54 -16.12
CA HIS A 109 -9.14 -4.45 -17.24
C HIS A 109 -10.03 -5.61 -16.84
N LEU A 110 -10.99 -5.92 -17.70
CA LEU A 110 -11.70 -7.20 -17.68
C LEU A 110 -11.03 -8.15 -18.66
N ILE A 111 -10.50 -9.27 -18.16
CA ILE A 111 -9.80 -10.27 -18.98
C ILE A 111 -10.34 -11.68 -18.77
N ASN A 112 -9.93 -12.60 -19.65
CA ASN A 112 -10.12 -14.03 -19.45
C ASN A 112 -8.82 -14.65 -18.95
N VAL A 113 -8.90 -15.39 -17.86
CA VAL A 113 -7.76 -16.09 -17.25
C VAL A 113 -8.06 -17.59 -17.22
N ASN A 114 -7.04 -18.41 -17.43
CA ASN A 114 -7.10 -19.85 -17.23
C ASN A 114 -6.08 -20.25 -16.15
N TYR A 115 -6.53 -20.93 -15.10
CA TYR A 115 -5.67 -21.60 -14.14
C TYR A 115 -5.13 -22.90 -14.73
N CYS A 116 -3.99 -23.34 -14.19
CA CYS A 116 -3.35 -24.61 -14.52
C CYS A 116 -3.54 -25.62 -13.38
N HIS A 117 -3.87 -26.86 -13.72
CA HIS A 117 -3.95 -27.97 -12.75
C HIS A 117 -2.83 -29.00 -12.90
N CYS A 118 -1.82 -28.79 -13.75
CA CYS A 118 -0.73 -29.75 -13.93
C CYS A 118 0.03 -30.07 -12.63
N ASN A 119 0.18 -29.08 -11.75
CA ASN A 119 0.93 -29.21 -10.48
C ASN A 119 0.04 -28.98 -9.24
N SER A 120 -1.29 -28.98 -9.39
CA SER A 120 -2.27 -28.73 -8.31
C SER A 120 -1.95 -27.52 -7.41
N LEU A 121 -1.41 -26.44 -7.99
CA LEU A 121 -1.05 -25.24 -7.24
C LEU A 121 -2.30 -24.38 -6.95
N PRO A 122 -2.44 -23.82 -5.74
CA PRO A 122 -3.54 -22.90 -5.43
C PRO A 122 -3.61 -21.71 -6.38
N HIS A 123 -4.82 -21.25 -6.69
CA HIS A 123 -5.07 -20.11 -7.58
C HIS A 123 -4.28 -18.85 -7.19
N CYS A 124 -4.25 -18.53 -5.90
CA CYS A 124 -3.48 -17.41 -5.36
C CYS A 124 -1.97 -17.51 -5.69
N THR A 125 -1.37 -18.69 -5.53
CA THR A 125 0.05 -18.91 -5.82
C THR A 125 0.36 -18.74 -7.31
N GLN A 126 -0.54 -19.19 -8.20
CA GLN A 126 -0.37 -19.01 -9.64
C GLN A 126 -0.37 -17.54 -10.04
N LEU A 127 -1.27 -16.72 -9.46
CA LEU A 127 -1.33 -15.27 -9.68
C LEU A 127 -0.08 -14.56 -9.14
N LEU A 128 0.36 -14.90 -7.93
CA LEU A 128 1.55 -14.30 -7.33
C LEU A 128 2.81 -14.59 -8.16
N ARG A 129 2.92 -15.79 -8.75
CA ARG A 129 4.02 -16.15 -9.67
C ARG A 129 4.01 -15.34 -10.97
N THR A 130 2.86 -14.83 -11.40
CA THR A 130 2.76 -13.90 -12.54
C THR A 130 2.81 -12.43 -12.12
N ALA A 131 3.28 -12.14 -10.90
CA ALA A 131 3.34 -10.80 -10.31
C ALA A 131 1.97 -10.10 -10.21
N TRP A 132 0.90 -10.87 -10.06
CA TRP A 132 -0.46 -10.37 -9.82
C TRP A 132 -0.85 -10.66 -8.37
N TRP A 133 -1.09 -9.61 -7.60
CA TRP A 133 -1.50 -9.70 -6.21
C TRP A 133 -3.01 -9.86 -6.13
N PRO A 134 -3.53 -10.99 -5.62
CA PRO A 134 -4.97 -11.23 -5.56
C PRO A 134 -5.62 -10.51 -4.37
N ALA A 135 -6.89 -10.12 -4.54
CA ALA A 135 -7.69 -9.53 -3.45
C ALA A 135 -8.14 -10.58 -2.42
N THR A 136 -8.33 -11.84 -2.84
CA THR A 136 -8.79 -12.96 -2.02
C THR A 136 -7.95 -14.20 -2.29
N LEU A 137 -7.85 -15.11 -1.31
CA LEU A 137 -6.94 -16.25 -1.37
C LEU A 137 -7.52 -17.49 -2.05
N ILE A 138 -8.81 -17.75 -1.85
CA ILE A 138 -9.46 -19.00 -2.28
C ILE A 138 -9.92 -18.89 -3.74
N GLU A 139 -10.84 -17.97 -4.00
CA GLU A 139 -11.35 -17.68 -5.36
C GLU A 139 -11.11 -16.21 -5.73
N PRO A 140 -9.90 -15.87 -6.21
CA PRO A 140 -9.61 -14.53 -6.67
C PRO A 140 -10.45 -14.19 -7.91
N LYS A 141 -11.18 -13.08 -7.83
CA LYS A 141 -11.91 -12.46 -8.95
C LYS A 141 -11.31 -11.13 -9.38
N THR A 142 -10.52 -10.53 -8.49
CA THR A 142 -9.82 -9.26 -8.70
C THR A 142 -8.38 -9.43 -8.26
N CYS A 143 -7.46 -8.88 -9.06
CA CYS A 143 -6.07 -8.74 -8.67
C CYS A 143 -5.51 -7.39 -9.12
N VAL A 144 -4.39 -7.01 -8.54
CA VAL A 144 -3.62 -5.83 -8.93
C VAL A 144 -2.23 -6.28 -9.33
N MET A 145 -1.66 -5.67 -10.37
CA MET A 145 -0.25 -5.94 -10.69
C MET A 145 0.66 -5.42 -9.57
N MET A 146 1.69 -6.19 -9.22
CA MET A 146 2.70 -5.76 -8.24
C MET A 146 3.32 -4.41 -8.65
N GLU A 147 3.50 -4.17 -9.95
CA GLU A 147 3.96 -2.88 -10.49
C GLU A 147 3.06 -1.71 -10.05
N VAL A 148 1.73 -1.87 -10.05
CA VAL A 148 0.80 -0.83 -9.58
C VAL A 148 0.97 -0.59 -8.09
N LEU A 149 1.16 -1.66 -7.29
CA LEU A 149 1.40 -1.53 -5.85
C LEU A 149 2.72 -0.79 -5.56
N HIS A 150 3.78 -1.09 -6.33
CA HIS A 150 5.04 -0.35 -6.27
C HIS A 150 4.86 1.12 -6.66
N HIS A 151 4.20 1.39 -7.78
CA HIS A 151 3.96 2.74 -8.28
C HIS A 151 3.13 3.57 -7.30
N PHE A 152 2.04 3.00 -6.78
CA PHE A 152 1.22 3.62 -5.75
C PHE A 152 2.04 3.95 -4.51
N GLN A 153 2.92 3.04 -4.06
CA GLN A 153 3.74 3.29 -2.87
C GLN A 153 4.66 4.51 -3.04
N PHE A 154 5.24 4.72 -4.22
CA PHE A 154 6.05 5.92 -4.49
C PHE A 154 5.18 7.19 -4.46
N LEU A 155 4.02 7.18 -5.11
CA LEU A 155 3.11 8.33 -5.13
C LEU A 155 2.51 8.64 -3.76
N ASN A 156 2.26 7.61 -2.95
CA ASN A 156 1.75 7.76 -1.60
C ASN A 156 2.80 8.39 -0.67
N LEU A 157 4.05 7.93 -0.74
CA LEU A 157 5.13 8.42 0.11
C LEU A 157 5.64 9.79 -0.32
N GLN A 158 5.93 9.97 -1.62
CA GLN A 158 6.51 11.21 -2.17
C GLN A 158 5.43 12.24 -2.51
N GLY A 159 4.38 11.81 -3.22
CA GLY A 159 3.31 12.69 -3.69
C GLY A 159 2.18 12.90 -2.68
N LYS A 160 2.25 12.27 -1.49
CA LYS A 160 1.20 12.30 -0.44
C LYS A 160 -0.18 11.91 -0.95
N LEU A 161 -0.22 11.10 -2.01
CA LEU A 161 -1.45 10.80 -2.72
C LEU A 161 -2.25 9.71 -1.99
N THR A 162 -3.54 9.96 -1.76
CA THR A 162 -4.41 9.01 -1.05
C THR A 162 -4.74 7.80 -1.93
N SER A 163 -5.01 6.64 -1.30
CA SER A 163 -5.47 5.45 -2.03
C SER A 163 -6.74 5.71 -2.83
N PHE A 164 -7.64 6.55 -2.30
CA PHE A 164 -8.87 6.98 -2.97
C PHE A 164 -8.57 7.73 -4.27
N SER A 165 -7.75 8.79 -4.20
CA SER A 165 -7.38 9.58 -5.37
C SER A 165 -6.64 8.76 -6.42
N PHE A 166 -5.74 7.86 -6.00
CA PHE A 166 -5.01 7.00 -6.92
C PHE A 166 -5.93 6.04 -7.67
N TYR A 167 -6.86 5.42 -6.94
CA TYR A 167 -7.80 4.48 -7.54
C TYR A 167 -8.73 5.19 -8.53
N HIS A 168 -9.26 6.36 -8.18
CA HIS A 168 -10.08 7.16 -9.10
C HIS A 168 -9.30 7.63 -10.32
N LEU A 169 -8.01 7.93 -10.20
CA LEU A 169 -7.16 8.17 -11.37
C LEU A 169 -7.16 6.96 -12.33
N LEU A 170 -7.08 5.73 -11.80
CA LEU A 170 -7.16 4.53 -12.63
C LEU A 170 -8.54 4.35 -13.25
N GLU A 171 -9.63 4.67 -12.54
CA GLU A 171 -10.98 4.69 -13.10
C GLU A 171 -11.08 5.69 -14.25
N TYR A 172 -10.60 6.93 -14.09
CA TYR A 172 -10.59 7.94 -15.15
C TYR A 172 -9.72 7.55 -16.34
N LYS A 173 -8.58 6.88 -16.12
CA LYS A 173 -7.77 6.33 -17.23
C LYS A 173 -8.52 5.22 -17.99
N THR A 174 -9.44 4.54 -17.32
CA THR A 174 -10.25 3.46 -17.89
C THR A 174 -11.44 4.03 -18.68
N ASP A 175 -12.20 4.93 -18.08
CA ASP A 175 -13.24 5.74 -18.71
C ASP A 175 -13.40 7.07 -17.96
N ASN A 176 -13.12 8.19 -18.64
CA ASN A 176 -13.32 9.53 -18.11
C ASN A 176 -14.63 10.18 -18.58
N THR A 177 -15.42 9.50 -19.40
CA THR A 177 -16.71 10.01 -19.91
C THR A 177 -17.88 9.66 -18.99
N GLY A 178 -17.68 8.73 -18.05
CA GLY A 178 -18.72 8.25 -17.14
C GLY A 178 -19.80 7.40 -17.83
N ARG A 179 -19.53 6.91 -19.05
CA ARG A 179 -20.47 6.09 -19.83
C ARG A 179 -20.48 4.65 -19.35
N ASP A 180 -19.31 4.11 -19.02
CA ASP A 180 -19.14 2.74 -18.54
C ASP A 180 -18.98 2.73 -17.01
N LYS A 181 -20.01 2.25 -16.30
CA LYS A 181 -19.90 2.09 -14.84
C LYS A 181 -19.06 0.87 -14.50
N LEU A 182 -17.81 1.11 -14.07
CA LEU A 182 -16.95 0.06 -13.55
C LEU A 182 -17.40 -0.34 -12.13
N PRO A 183 -17.27 -1.62 -11.76
CA PRO A 183 -17.47 -2.03 -10.37
C PRO A 183 -16.41 -1.38 -9.48
N ASN A 184 -16.85 -0.82 -8.34
CA ASN A 184 -15.94 -0.21 -7.38
C ASN A 184 -15.14 -1.30 -6.63
N HIS A 185 -13.84 -1.33 -6.88
CA HIS A 185 -12.88 -2.23 -6.23
C HIS A 185 -11.92 -1.50 -5.28
N LEU A 186 -12.22 -0.27 -4.86
CA LEU A 186 -11.37 0.52 -3.96
C LEU A 186 -11.07 -0.22 -2.65
N ALA A 187 -12.08 -0.84 -2.03
CA ALA A 187 -11.90 -1.60 -0.80
C ALA A 187 -10.92 -2.77 -0.99
N SER A 188 -11.08 -3.53 -2.08
CA SER A 188 -10.16 -4.60 -2.46
C SER A 188 -8.75 -4.07 -2.73
N PHE A 189 -8.62 -2.93 -3.42
CA PHE A 189 -7.34 -2.28 -3.67
C PHE A 189 -6.62 -1.89 -2.38
N MET A 190 -7.33 -1.27 -1.44
CA MET A 190 -6.76 -0.90 -0.13
C MET A 190 -6.29 -2.13 0.66
N LEU A 191 -7.05 -3.23 0.64
CA LEU A 191 -6.64 -4.49 1.27
C LEU A 191 -5.34 -5.04 0.66
N MET A 192 -5.25 -5.07 -0.68
CA MET A 192 -4.05 -5.53 -1.38
C MET A 192 -2.84 -4.62 -1.09
N VAL A 193 -3.04 -3.30 -1.00
CA VAL A 193 -2.01 -2.34 -0.58
C VAL A 193 -1.49 -2.65 0.83
N HIS A 194 -2.40 -2.84 1.80
CA HIS A 194 -2.01 -3.15 3.17
C HIS A 194 -1.23 -4.47 3.27
N GLN A 195 -1.72 -5.53 2.62
CA GLN A 195 -1.03 -6.82 2.58
C GLN A 195 0.34 -6.69 1.94
N PHE A 196 0.45 -6.01 0.81
CA PHE A 196 1.71 -5.82 0.10
C PHE A 196 2.73 -5.05 0.94
N GLN A 197 2.32 -3.94 1.57
CA GLN A 197 3.18 -3.17 2.47
C GLN A 197 3.66 -4.01 3.66
N HIS A 198 2.78 -4.83 4.22
CA HIS A 198 3.11 -5.75 5.30
C HIS A 198 4.16 -6.81 4.86
N VAL A 199 3.94 -7.47 3.71
CA VAL A 199 4.93 -8.43 3.17
C VAL A 199 6.25 -7.75 2.84
N LYS A 200 6.22 -6.50 2.33
CA LYS A 200 7.43 -5.71 2.08
C LYS A 200 8.19 -5.41 3.36
N MET A 201 7.50 -5.11 4.46
CA MET A 201 8.09 -4.92 5.78
C MET A 201 8.77 -6.21 6.27
N LEU A 202 8.09 -7.36 6.17
CA LEU A 202 8.67 -8.67 6.50
C LEU A 202 9.91 -9.00 5.65
N LYS A 203 9.85 -8.71 4.34
CA LYS A 203 10.98 -8.89 3.42
C LYS A 203 12.18 -8.04 3.83
N ARG A 204 11.96 -6.78 4.21
CA ARG A 204 13.01 -5.86 4.70
C ARG A 204 13.62 -6.34 6.01
N GLY A 205 12.82 -6.90 6.91
CA GLY A 205 13.30 -7.52 8.16
C GLY A 205 13.92 -8.90 7.99
N GLY A 206 14.18 -9.36 6.76
CA GLY A 206 14.82 -10.65 6.49
C GLY A 206 13.98 -11.88 6.88
N ARG A 207 12.69 -11.71 7.19
CA ARG A 207 11.84 -12.78 7.74
C ARG A 207 11.58 -13.94 6.78
N ALA A 208 11.86 -13.75 5.49
CA ALA A 208 11.79 -14.81 4.49
C ALA A 208 12.85 -15.92 4.70
N TYR A 209 13.95 -15.61 5.41
CA TYR A 209 15.05 -16.55 5.66
C TYR A 209 15.06 -17.09 7.09
N ASP A 210 14.15 -16.64 7.95
CA ASP A 210 14.01 -17.19 9.30
C ASP A 210 13.22 -18.52 9.23
N PRO A 211 13.75 -19.64 9.77
CA PRO A 211 13.05 -20.93 9.77
C PRO A 211 11.68 -20.91 10.45
N GLY A 212 11.44 -19.99 11.39
CA GLY A 212 10.15 -19.75 12.04
C GLY A 212 9.19 -18.85 11.26
N GLY A 213 9.61 -18.35 10.09
CA GLY A 213 8.82 -17.51 9.21
C GLY A 213 8.33 -16.21 9.87
N ALA A 214 7.21 -15.69 9.35
CA ALA A 214 6.61 -14.44 9.83
C ALA A 214 6.08 -14.54 11.27
N MET A 215 5.62 -15.71 11.71
CA MET A 215 5.01 -15.89 13.03
C MET A 215 6.01 -15.75 14.19
N LYS A 216 7.29 -16.10 13.97
CA LYS A 216 8.37 -15.89 14.95
C LYS A 216 8.97 -14.48 14.92
N THR A 217 8.33 -13.52 14.26
CA THR A 217 8.81 -12.14 14.26
C THR A 217 8.76 -11.59 15.68
N ALA A 218 9.93 -11.25 16.22
CA ALA A 218 10.02 -10.67 17.55
C ALA A 218 9.34 -9.28 17.58
N PRO A 219 8.72 -8.90 18.70
CA PRO A 219 8.22 -7.54 18.88
C PRO A 219 9.34 -6.52 18.60
N ARG A 220 8.99 -5.34 18.07
CA ARG A 220 9.92 -4.22 17.76
C ARG A 220 10.90 -4.45 16.61
N SER A 221 11.14 -5.71 16.22
CA SER A 221 12.22 -6.09 15.30
C SER A 221 12.12 -5.54 13.88
N LEU A 222 10.93 -5.12 13.44
CA LEU A 222 10.70 -4.55 12.10
C LEU A 222 10.70 -3.02 12.09
N ALA A 223 10.91 -2.35 13.23
CA ALA A 223 11.07 -0.90 13.27
C ALA A 223 12.47 -0.51 12.78
N ILE A 224 12.56 0.60 12.05
CA ILE A 224 13.86 1.14 11.62
C ILE A 224 14.35 2.06 12.73
N PRO A 225 15.46 1.74 13.43
CA PRO A 225 15.98 2.61 14.47
C PRO A 225 16.58 3.87 13.85
N CYS A 226 16.61 4.95 14.64
CA CYS A 226 17.37 6.14 14.30
C CYS A 226 18.87 5.84 14.38
N CYS A 227 19.57 5.76 13.24
CA CYS A 227 21.00 5.41 13.21
C CYS A 227 21.91 6.39 13.97
N ALA A 228 21.44 7.61 14.21
CA ALA A 228 22.18 8.65 14.92
C ALA A 228 21.80 8.76 16.42
N CYS A 229 20.77 8.04 16.88
CA CYS A 229 20.53 7.87 18.32
C CYS A 229 21.59 6.97 18.94
N PRO A 230 21.91 7.12 20.23
CA PRO A 230 22.82 6.22 20.92
C PRO A 230 22.22 4.80 20.99
N ILE A 231 22.95 3.81 20.45
CA ILE A 231 22.55 2.40 20.45
C ILE A 231 23.72 1.56 20.97
N PRO A 232 23.59 0.97 22.17
CA PRO A 232 24.63 0.12 22.74
C PRO A 232 25.04 -1.00 21.79
N ASN A 233 26.35 -1.29 21.72
CA ASN A 233 26.94 -2.33 20.87
C ASN A 233 26.81 -2.11 19.35
N ILE A 234 26.27 -0.98 18.89
CA ILE A 234 26.17 -0.65 17.45
C ILE A 234 26.99 0.58 17.10
N ASN A 235 26.67 1.73 17.70
CA ASN A 235 27.29 3.02 17.34
C ASN A 235 27.87 3.78 18.55
N LEU A 236 27.88 3.15 19.73
CA LEU A 236 28.56 3.66 20.91
C LEU A 236 29.96 3.05 21.07
N PRO A 237 30.95 3.82 21.55
CA PRO A 237 32.29 3.30 21.79
C PRO A 237 32.30 2.27 22.93
N ALA A 238 33.31 1.40 22.95
CA ALA A 238 33.51 0.47 24.07
C ALA A 238 33.65 1.25 25.40
N ARG A 239 33.04 0.73 26.47
CA ARG A 239 33.04 1.35 27.81
C ARG A 239 32.44 2.77 27.84
N TRP A 240 31.53 3.09 26.92
CA TRP A 240 30.74 4.33 26.96
C TRP A 240 30.03 4.54 28.30
N GLU A 241 29.71 3.45 29.01
CA GLU A 241 29.16 3.42 30.36
C GLU A 241 30.11 4.04 31.40
N ASN A 242 31.43 3.86 31.27
CA ASN A 242 32.39 4.27 32.30
C ASN A 242 32.86 5.73 32.15
N VAL A 243 32.18 6.56 31.37
CA VAL A 243 32.58 7.95 31.19
C VAL A 243 32.33 8.77 32.46
N PRO A 244 33.16 9.78 32.76
CA PRO A 244 32.94 10.67 33.89
C PRO A 244 31.53 11.29 33.85
N PRO A 245 30.86 11.52 35.00
CA PRO A 245 29.50 12.08 35.06
C PRO A 245 29.28 13.33 34.19
N VAL A 246 30.31 14.20 34.11
CA VAL A 246 30.31 15.43 33.31
C VAL A 246 30.20 15.19 31.79
N ARG A 247 30.44 13.97 31.31
CA ARG A 247 30.43 13.59 29.89
C ARG A 247 29.33 12.60 29.51
N VAL A 248 28.50 12.15 30.45
CA VAL A 248 27.41 11.19 30.18
C VAL A 248 26.43 11.73 29.13
N TRP A 249 26.26 13.06 29.08
CA TRP A 249 25.40 13.75 28.10
C TRP A 249 25.76 13.48 26.63
N LEU A 250 27.01 13.08 26.34
CA LEU A 250 27.44 12.72 24.98
C LEU A 250 26.67 11.53 24.41
N TYR A 251 26.19 10.63 25.27
CA TYR A 251 25.46 9.41 24.89
C TYR A 251 23.99 9.46 25.28
N MET A 252 23.47 10.67 25.51
CA MET A 252 22.09 10.88 25.89
C MET A 252 21.12 10.60 24.75
N LEU A 253 20.06 9.85 25.06
CA LEU A 253 18.93 9.68 24.17
C LEU A 253 17.97 10.86 24.37
N ILE A 254 17.55 11.52 23.29
CA ILE A 254 16.58 12.63 23.34
C ILE A 254 15.31 12.22 22.62
N LEU A 255 14.21 12.13 23.36
CA LEU A 255 12.90 11.72 22.87
C LEU A 255 11.91 12.87 22.92
N THR A 256 10.98 12.86 21.98
CA THR A 256 9.83 13.74 21.91
C THR A 256 8.56 12.91 21.87
N MET A 257 7.54 13.37 22.59
CA MET A 257 6.21 12.77 22.60
C MET A 257 5.21 13.78 22.04
N ASP A 258 4.31 13.30 21.19
CA ASP A 258 3.29 14.15 20.55
C ASP A 258 2.06 13.32 20.16
N ALA A 259 0.91 13.98 20.10
CA ALA A 259 -0.39 13.42 19.78
C ALA A 259 -1.02 14.08 18.54
N ASN A 260 -1.48 13.24 17.60
CA ASN A 260 -2.18 13.67 16.40
C ASN A 260 -3.68 13.36 16.48
N PHE A 261 -4.50 14.41 16.57
CA PHE A 261 -5.97 14.33 16.65
C PHE A 261 -6.70 14.41 15.30
N HIS A 262 -5.97 14.55 14.19
CA HIS A 262 -6.52 14.49 12.84
C HIS A 262 -6.67 13.04 12.36
N LEU A 263 -5.83 12.12 12.86
CA LEU A 263 -5.89 10.70 12.52
C LEU A 263 -6.95 9.98 13.37
N ARG A 264 -8.18 9.94 12.88
CA ARG A 264 -9.32 9.34 13.58
C ARG A 264 -9.72 8.01 12.95
N SER A 265 -10.04 7.04 13.79
CA SER A 265 -10.63 5.78 13.35
C SER A 265 -12.10 5.74 13.75
N LYS A 266 -13.00 5.57 12.78
CA LYS A 266 -14.42 5.32 13.05
C LYS A 266 -14.61 3.97 13.73
N LEU A 267 -15.64 3.88 14.57
CA LEU A 267 -16.10 2.59 15.08
C LEU A 267 -16.64 1.78 13.89
N CYS A 268 -16.20 0.52 13.76
CA CYS A 268 -16.69 -0.38 12.73
C CYS A 268 -17.02 -1.71 13.39
N ASP A 269 -18.20 -2.24 13.06
CA ASP A 269 -18.88 -3.33 13.77
C ASP A 269 -18.38 -4.74 13.41
N THR A 270 -17.15 -4.86 12.90
CA THR A 270 -16.62 -6.16 12.49
C THR A 270 -15.97 -6.86 13.67
N LEU A 271 -16.65 -7.93 14.12
CA LEU A 271 -16.31 -8.92 15.16
C LEU A 271 -14.87 -9.50 15.14
N ASN A 272 -14.02 -9.13 14.19
CA ASN A 272 -12.61 -9.55 14.13
C ASN A 272 -11.74 -8.45 13.51
N LYS A 273 -11.20 -7.53 14.32
CA LYS A 273 -10.11 -6.65 13.90
C LYS A 273 -8.83 -7.48 13.73
N ILE A 274 -8.59 -7.99 12.52
CA ILE A 274 -7.37 -8.72 12.21
C ILE A 274 -6.24 -7.71 12.04
N HIS A 275 -5.33 -7.66 13.01
CA HIS A 275 -4.10 -6.88 12.93
C HIS A 275 -3.00 -7.73 12.27
N LEU A 276 -2.38 -7.22 11.20
CA LEU A 276 -1.33 -7.96 10.49
C LEU A 276 0.01 -7.98 11.25
N SER A 277 0.29 -6.97 12.07
CA SER A 277 1.59 -6.81 12.73
C SER A 277 1.44 -6.31 14.18
N LEU A 278 1.04 -7.19 15.08
CA LEU A 278 0.84 -6.89 16.49
C LEU A 278 2.19 -6.63 17.19
N GLY A 279 2.55 -5.36 17.38
CA GLY A 279 3.76 -5.00 18.12
C GLY A 279 5.08 -5.25 17.39
N TRP A 280 5.08 -5.61 16.10
CA TRP A 280 6.30 -5.98 15.37
C TRP A 280 7.17 -4.79 14.95
N SER A 281 6.60 -3.57 14.90
CA SER A 281 7.27 -2.37 14.40
C SER A 281 6.97 -1.17 15.32
N TYR A 282 6.48 -0.04 14.79
CA TYR A 282 6.27 1.21 15.55
C TYR A 282 5.06 1.19 16.48
N PHE A 283 3.98 0.49 16.14
CA PHE A 283 2.79 0.40 16.99
C PHE A 283 2.97 -0.62 18.12
N VAL A 284 2.46 -0.28 19.31
CA VAL A 284 2.33 -1.22 20.43
C VAL A 284 1.38 -2.37 20.09
N ASN A 285 1.48 -3.46 20.84
CA ASN A 285 0.47 -4.51 20.77
C ASN A 285 -0.84 -4.02 21.39
N ASN A 286 -1.90 -4.00 20.59
CA ASN A 286 -3.19 -3.47 20.98
C ASN A 286 -3.83 -4.20 22.18
N GLY A 287 -3.55 -5.51 22.36
CA GLY A 287 -4.13 -6.30 23.45
C GLY A 287 -3.66 -5.83 24.85
N PRO A 288 -2.36 -5.97 25.16
CA PRO A 288 -1.80 -5.50 26.43
C PRO A 288 -2.03 -4.00 26.66
N TYR A 289 -1.90 -3.20 25.61
CA TYR A 289 -2.17 -1.76 25.69
C TYR A 289 -3.62 -1.46 26.05
N SER A 290 -4.60 -2.08 25.39
CA SER A 290 -6.01 -1.85 25.71
C SER A 290 -6.39 -2.33 27.10
N ASN A 291 -5.76 -3.40 27.59
CA ASN A 291 -5.99 -3.89 28.96
C ASN A 291 -5.44 -2.91 29.99
N PHE A 292 -4.22 -2.41 29.77
CA PHE A 292 -3.64 -1.38 30.63
C PHE A 292 -4.53 -0.14 30.68
N ILE A 293 -4.92 0.41 29.53
CA ILE A 293 -5.72 1.64 29.48
C ILE A 293 -7.07 1.50 30.19
N LYS A 294 -7.70 0.31 30.19
CA LYS A 294 -8.97 0.07 30.89
C LYS A 294 -8.90 0.37 32.38
N ASP A 295 -7.77 0.10 33.01
CA ASP A 295 -7.59 0.27 34.45
C ASP A 295 -7.46 1.76 34.85
N TYR A 296 -7.23 2.65 33.87
CA TYR A 296 -7.00 4.07 34.07
C TYR A 296 -8.03 4.98 33.38
N VAL A 297 -9.14 4.43 32.87
CA VAL A 297 -10.18 5.20 32.13
C VAL A 297 -10.87 6.25 33.01
N ASP A 298 -10.99 5.98 34.32
CA ASP A 298 -11.75 6.80 35.26
C ASP A 298 -10.86 7.74 36.11
N GLN A 299 -9.55 7.80 35.85
CA GLN A 299 -8.68 8.74 36.54
C GLN A 299 -8.91 10.17 36.02
N GLU A 300 -9.25 11.08 36.93
CA GLU A 300 -9.29 12.51 36.65
C GLU A 300 -7.86 13.06 36.61
N GLU A 301 -7.45 13.59 35.45
CA GLU A 301 -6.17 14.27 35.31
C GLU A 301 -6.25 15.66 35.95
N ILE A 302 -5.48 15.87 37.01
CA ILE A 302 -5.42 17.14 37.74
C ILE A 302 -4.47 18.08 36.98
N GLY A 303 -4.99 18.78 35.96
CA GLY A 303 -4.22 19.79 35.24
C GLY A 303 -4.15 21.11 36.02
N THR A 304 -2.97 21.49 36.50
CA THR A 304 -2.72 22.84 37.08
C THR A 304 -2.56 23.94 36.01
N CYS A 305 -2.45 23.56 34.73
CA CYS A 305 -2.24 24.47 33.61
C CYS A 305 -3.55 24.83 32.87
N VAL A 306 -4.12 26.00 33.22
CA VAL A 306 -5.45 26.47 32.77
C VAL A 306 -5.54 26.73 31.25
N SER A 307 -4.45 27.19 30.61
CA SER A 307 -4.44 27.55 29.19
C SER A 307 -4.52 26.34 28.26
N PHE A 308 -3.94 25.20 28.66
CA PHE A 308 -3.89 23.97 27.85
C PHE A 308 -5.20 23.18 27.93
N GLN A 309 -5.88 23.23 29.08
CA GLN A 309 -7.14 22.53 29.34
C GLN A 309 -8.27 22.98 28.39
N ALA A 310 -8.29 24.26 27.99
CA ALA A 310 -9.26 24.79 27.02
C ALA A 310 -9.08 24.19 25.61
N LEU A 311 -7.84 23.93 25.19
CA LEU A 311 -7.51 23.35 23.89
C LEU A 311 -7.84 21.84 23.83
N LEU A 312 -7.47 21.10 24.88
CA LEU A 312 -7.79 19.67 25.01
C LEU A 312 -9.30 19.41 25.04
N ASN A 313 -10.07 20.26 25.75
CA ASN A 313 -11.53 20.18 25.78
C ASN A 313 -12.20 20.49 24.43
N MET A 314 -11.55 21.28 23.56
CA MET A 314 -12.03 21.51 22.19
C MET A 314 -11.77 20.31 21.27
N LEU A 315 -10.62 19.65 21.43
CA LEU A 315 -10.21 18.50 20.60
C LEU A 315 -10.98 17.22 20.94
N THR A 316 -11.37 17.03 22.21
CA THR A 316 -12.08 15.84 22.71
C THR A 316 -13.61 15.86 22.51
N LYS A 317 -14.22 17.03 22.25
CA LYS A 317 -15.68 17.22 22.14
C LYS A 317 -16.39 16.43 21.02
N LYS A 318 -15.68 15.74 20.12
CA LYS A 318 -16.25 14.95 19.01
C LYS A 318 -15.82 13.47 19.02
N SER A 319 -15.98 12.78 20.14
CA SER A 319 -15.60 11.36 20.30
C SER A 319 -16.70 10.34 19.99
N LYS A 320 -17.98 10.74 19.91
CA LYS A 320 -19.09 9.80 19.64
C LYS A 320 -18.94 9.13 18.27
N GLY A 321 -18.95 7.79 18.25
CA GLY A 321 -18.85 6.98 17.02
C GLY A 321 -17.42 6.71 16.53
N LEU A 322 -16.39 7.06 17.31
CA LEU A 322 -14.99 6.78 17.00
C LEU A 322 -14.45 5.64 17.86
N CYS A 323 -13.61 4.78 17.25
CA CYS A 323 -12.81 3.79 17.97
C CYS A 323 -11.49 4.39 18.46
N ALA A 324 -10.95 5.36 17.72
CA ALA A 324 -9.77 6.12 18.11
C ALA A 324 -9.98 7.58 17.72
N THR A 325 -9.72 8.48 18.66
CA THR A 325 -9.84 9.94 18.53
C THR A 325 -8.56 10.59 18.02
N GLY A 326 -7.45 9.88 18.11
CA GLY A 326 -6.14 10.30 17.63
C GLY A 326 -5.12 9.17 17.71
N MET A 327 -3.86 9.52 17.50
CA MET A 327 -2.71 8.63 17.66
C MET A 327 -1.58 9.41 18.32
N ALA A 328 -0.97 8.81 19.34
CA ALA A 328 0.23 9.35 19.98
C ALA A 328 1.48 8.59 19.53
N ALA A 329 2.61 9.28 19.49
CA ALA A 329 3.88 8.72 19.06
C ALA A 329 5.06 9.25 19.87
N VAL A 330 6.00 8.36 20.15
CA VAL A 330 7.34 8.68 20.65
C VAL A 330 8.32 8.68 19.49
N SER A 331 9.09 9.74 19.35
CA SER A 331 10.08 9.91 18.29
C SER A 331 11.41 10.43 18.84
N CYS A 332 12.48 10.23 18.07
CA CYS A 332 13.75 10.89 18.31
C CYS A 332 13.61 12.39 18.05
N ALA A 333 13.90 13.22 19.05
CA ALA A 333 13.77 14.67 18.95
C ALA A 333 14.67 15.30 17.87
N ARG A 334 15.85 14.70 17.64
CA ARG A 334 16.86 15.25 16.73
C ARG A 334 16.59 14.96 15.25
N HIS A 335 16.02 13.79 14.96
CA HIS A 335 15.91 13.29 13.59
C HIS A 335 14.47 12.90 13.19
N GLN A 336 13.50 13.10 14.09
CA GLN A 336 12.07 12.82 13.86
C GLN A 336 11.79 11.38 13.40
N MET A 337 12.64 10.45 13.83
CA MET A 337 12.48 9.02 13.57
C MET A 337 11.66 8.41 14.70
N PHE A 338 10.57 7.74 14.35
CA PHE A 338 9.69 7.10 15.32
C PHE A 338 10.36 5.92 16.02
N HIS A 339 10.13 5.80 17.33
CA HIS A 339 10.65 4.68 18.11
C HIS A 339 9.81 3.41 17.93
N ALA A 340 10.46 2.26 18.03
CA ALA A 340 9.80 0.96 18.02
C ALA A 340 8.80 0.86 19.17
N GLN A 341 7.59 0.37 18.90
CA GLN A 341 6.45 0.36 19.83
C GLN A 341 6.23 1.69 20.59
N GLY A 342 6.60 2.82 19.98
CA GLY A 342 6.34 4.14 20.52
C GLY A 342 5.00 4.72 20.08
N MET A 343 4.20 4.01 19.28
CA MET A 343 2.92 4.52 18.75
C MET A 343 1.72 3.78 19.31
N GLY A 344 0.65 4.51 19.59
CA GLY A 344 -0.63 3.95 20.05
C GLY A 344 -1.82 4.79 19.67
N ASN A 345 -2.98 4.14 19.58
CA ASN A 345 -4.25 4.82 19.39
C ASN A 345 -4.70 5.50 20.68
N LEU A 346 -5.34 6.65 20.55
CA LEU A 346 -5.94 7.41 21.63
C LEU A 346 -7.45 7.16 21.67
N GLN A 347 -7.98 6.70 22.81
CA GLN A 347 -9.39 6.33 22.94
C GLN A 347 -10.27 7.56 23.17
N LYS A 348 -9.87 8.47 24.06
CA LYS A 348 -10.68 9.63 24.49
C LYS A 348 -9.82 10.90 24.58
N GLY A 349 -9.09 11.21 23.51
CA GLY A 349 -8.05 12.24 23.55
C GLY A 349 -6.75 11.69 24.11
N GLU A 350 -5.79 12.60 24.28
CA GLU A 350 -4.53 12.33 24.94
C GLU A 350 -4.77 12.27 26.45
N CYS A 351 -4.29 11.19 27.06
CA CYS A 351 -4.24 10.99 28.50
C CYS A 351 -2.82 10.58 28.88
N GLN A 352 -2.38 10.94 30.08
CA GLN A 352 -1.05 10.66 30.60
C GLN A 352 -0.76 9.17 30.62
N CYS A 353 -1.76 8.33 30.95
CA CYS A 353 -1.62 6.87 30.91
C CYS A 353 -1.29 6.33 29.50
N ASN A 354 -1.84 6.93 28.44
CA ASN A 354 -1.48 6.58 27.07
C ASN A 354 -0.01 6.92 26.81
N MET A 355 0.41 8.14 27.14
CA MET A 355 1.76 8.63 26.88
C MET A 355 2.81 7.86 27.67
N ASP A 356 2.57 7.59 28.95
CA ASP A 356 3.45 6.82 29.83
C ASP A 356 3.64 5.39 29.31
N TYR A 357 2.57 4.73 28.87
CA TYR A 357 2.68 3.39 28.29
C TYR A 357 3.52 3.39 27.00
N LEU A 358 3.27 4.34 26.10
CA LEU A 358 3.99 4.42 24.83
C LEU A 358 5.46 4.76 25.05
N PHE A 359 5.74 5.66 25.98
CA PHE A 359 7.06 6.05 26.40
C PHE A 359 7.84 4.88 26.99
N THR A 360 7.31 4.22 28.02
CA THR A 360 7.94 3.06 28.66
C THR A 360 8.12 1.90 27.69
N SER A 361 7.11 1.63 26.84
CA SER A 361 7.22 0.64 25.77
C SER A 361 8.37 1.00 24.82
N SER A 362 8.47 2.26 24.38
CA SER A 362 9.52 2.72 23.47
C SER A 362 10.94 2.59 24.03
N LEU A 363 11.11 2.66 25.35
CA LEU A 363 12.40 2.55 26.05
C LEU A 363 12.83 1.12 26.35
N THR A 364 11.94 0.15 26.20
CA THR A 364 12.25 -1.26 26.47
C THR A 364 13.48 -1.69 25.65
N GLY A 365 14.55 -2.06 26.36
CA GLY A 365 15.82 -2.50 25.76
C GLY A 365 16.73 -1.37 25.24
N ALA A 366 16.48 -0.10 25.58
CA ALA A 366 17.32 1.02 25.14
C ALA A 366 18.74 0.96 25.73
N GLY A 367 18.88 0.56 27.00
CA GLY A 367 20.18 0.37 27.66
C GLY A 367 21.04 1.63 27.75
N ILE A 368 20.43 2.81 27.87
CA ILE A 368 21.10 4.12 27.97
C ILE A 368 20.96 4.68 29.39
N TRP A 369 21.98 5.37 29.91
CA TRP A 369 22.00 5.92 31.27
C TRP A 369 21.39 7.31 31.40
N MET A 370 21.38 8.10 30.32
CA MET A 370 20.84 9.46 30.33
C MET A 370 19.79 9.63 29.24
N LEU A 371 18.64 10.13 29.65
CA LEU A 371 17.49 10.37 28.80
C LEU A 371 17.00 11.81 29.00
N THR A 372 16.67 12.47 27.90
CA THR A 372 15.90 13.72 27.92
C THR A 372 14.61 13.50 27.16
N ILE A 373 13.53 14.01 27.71
CA ILE A 373 12.19 13.91 27.14
C ILE A 373 11.69 15.34 26.94
N SER A 374 11.12 15.59 25.77
CA SER A 374 10.36 16.79 25.49
C SER A 374 8.92 16.39 25.26
N TYR A 375 8.03 16.94 26.06
CA TYR A 375 6.59 16.71 25.98
C TYR A 375 5.89 18.02 26.37
N ASP A 376 4.97 18.46 25.53
CA ASP A 376 4.28 19.75 25.64
C ASP A 376 3.33 19.80 26.85
N VAL A 377 2.86 18.64 27.32
CA VAL A 377 2.01 18.53 28.51
C VAL A 377 2.77 18.04 29.76
N ALA A 378 4.10 18.04 29.75
CA ALA A 378 4.93 17.54 30.87
C ALA A 378 4.77 18.31 32.19
N CYS A 379 4.13 19.48 32.17
CA CYS A 379 3.90 20.32 33.35
C CYS A 379 2.56 20.05 34.05
N GLN A 380 1.71 19.21 33.47
CA GLN A 380 0.54 18.62 34.15
C GLN A 380 0.99 17.39 34.93
#